data_AF-A0A5C7XN25-F1
#
_entry.id   AF-A0A5C7XN25-F1
#
_cell.length_a   1.000
_cell.length_b   1.000
_cell.length_c   1.000
_cell.angle_alpha   90.00
_cell.angle_beta   90.00
_cell.angle_gamma   90.00
#
_symmetry.space_group_name_H-M   'P 1'
#
loop_
_entity.id
_entity.type
_entity.pdbx_description
1 polymer ?
#
loop_
_entity_poly.entity_id
_entity_poly.type
_entity_poly.pdbx_seq_one_letter_code
_entity_poly.pdbx_strand_id
1 'polypeptide(L)'
;MQTALALAGALTFVVGAVHSVLGERLIFRRMREGGWIPTNGRPILHERHVRILWASWHVVTLFGWAMGAVLLQRATTETPLDAWLEHAIAASMFGGSLLVSIGTRGRHPGWIGLLVVALLIWFG
;
A
#
# COMPACT_ATOMS: atom_id res chain seq x y z
N MET A 1 -0.62 -4.64 -24.93
CA MET A 1 -0.25 -4.38 -23.52
C MET A 1 -0.62 -2.95 -23.17
N GLN A 2 -1.39 -2.75 -22.10
CA GLN A 2 -1.72 -1.41 -21.62
C GLN A 2 -0.58 -0.91 -20.72
N THR A 3 0.31 -0.10 -21.27
CA THR A 3 1.58 0.31 -20.63
C THR A 3 1.33 1.07 -19.33
N ALA A 4 0.33 1.94 -19.28
CA ALA A 4 -0.05 2.68 -18.08
C ALA A 4 -0.49 1.75 -16.94
N LEU A 5 -1.36 0.77 -17.22
CA LEU A 5 -1.78 -0.23 -16.22
C LEU A 5 -0.62 -1.13 -15.78
N ALA A 6 0.31 -1.48 -16.68
CA ALA A 6 1.51 -2.22 -16.31
C ALA A 6 2.38 -1.42 -15.32
N LEU A 7 2.59 -0.12 -15.60
CA LEU A 7 3.31 0.78 -14.71
C LEU A 7 2.57 0.97 -13.38
N ALA A 8 1.25 1.10 -13.39
CA ALA A 8 0.44 1.23 -12.18
C ALA A 8 0.57 -0.02 -11.29
N GLY A 9 0.47 -1.22 -11.88
CA GLY A 9 0.66 -2.48 -11.19
C GLY A 9 2.07 -2.61 -10.60
N ALA A 10 3.12 -2.38 -11.41
CA ALA A 10 4.51 -2.44 -10.96
C ALA A 10 4.81 -1.43 -9.85
N LEU A 11 4.34 -0.18 -9.98
CA LEU A 11 4.51 0.85 -8.97
C LEU A 11 3.80 0.48 -7.67
N THR A 12 2.60 -0.12 -7.74
CA THR A 12 1.88 -0.61 -6.56
C THR A 12 2.71 -1.65 -5.79
N PHE A 13 3.42 -2.54 -6.51
CA PHE A 13 4.35 -3.49 -5.88
C PHE A 13 5.50 -2.78 -5.16
N VAL A 14 6.12 -1.79 -5.82
CA VAL A 14 7.21 -0.99 -5.24
C VAL A 14 6.75 -0.23 -3.99
N VAL A 15 5.59 0.45 -4.06
CA VAL A 15 5.00 1.16 -2.92
C VAL A 15 4.74 0.20 -1.76
N GLY A 16 4.14 -0.96 -2.02
CA GLY A 16 3.88 -1.98 -1.00
C GLY A 16 5.16 -2.51 -0.36
N ALA A 17 6.21 -2.76 -1.16
CA ALA A 17 7.52 -3.20 -0.66
C ALA A 17 8.18 -2.14 0.22
N VAL A 18 8.23 -0.88 -0.25
CA VAL A 18 8.77 0.25 0.51
C VAL A 18 8.00 0.44 1.82
N HIS A 19 6.66 0.41 1.77
CA HIS A 19 5.80 0.54 2.95
C HIS A 19 6.13 -0.52 4.00
N SER A 20 6.13 -1.80 3.63
CA SER A 20 6.42 -2.90 4.57
C SER A 20 7.87 -2.92 5.06
N VAL A 21 8.86 -2.76 4.17
CA VAL A 21 10.28 -2.83 4.53
C VAL A 21 10.70 -1.64 5.38
N LEU A 22 10.29 -0.42 5.02
CA LEU A 22 10.63 0.76 5.82
C LEU A 22 9.87 0.79 7.15
N GLY A 23 8.60 0.41 7.18
CA GLY A 23 7.84 0.29 8.44
C GLY A 23 8.51 -0.68 9.41
N GLU A 24 8.91 -1.85 8.91
CA GLU A 24 9.62 -2.84 9.72
C GLU A 24 10.95 -2.28 10.26
N ARG A 25 11.79 -1.70 9.39
CA ARG A 25 13.12 -1.20 9.77
C ARG A 25 13.07 0.02 10.69
N LEU A 26 12.15 0.95 10.43
CA LEU A 26 12.09 2.25 11.10
C LEU A 26 11.22 2.23 12.36
N ILE A 27 10.15 1.44 12.40
CA ILE A 27 9.18 1.44 13.50
C ILE A 27 9.30 0.13 14.28
N PHE A 28 8.89 -0.98 13.67
CA PHE A 28 8.59 -2.20 14.42
C PHE A 28 9.81 -2.94 14.94
N ARG A 29 10.95 -2.88 14.25
CA ARG A 29 12.21 -3.48 14.74
C ARG A 29 12.60 -2.95 16.12
N ARG A 30 12.31 -1.69 16.43
CA ARG A 30 12.62 -1.06 17.74
C ARG A 30 11.63 -1.45 18.84
N MET A 31 10.51 -2.06 18.48
CA MET A 31 9.43 -2.49 19.36
C MET A 31 9.48 -4.00 19.68
N ARG A 32 10.53 -4.70 19.22
CA ARG A 32 10.73 -6.14 19.44
C ARG A 32 11.46 -6.40 20.76
N GLU A 33 10.95 -7.36 21.53
CA GLU A 33 11.61 -7.93 22.71
C GLU A 33 11.81 -9.44 22.47
N GLY A 34 12.97 -9.82 21.88
CA GLY A 34 13.38 -11.22 21.70
C GLY A 34 12.73 -11.98 20.53
N GLY A 35 11.62 -11.51 19.96
CA GLY A 35 10.89 -12.17 18.86
C GLY A 35 10.82 -11.38 17.55
N TRP A 36 10.21 -11.99 16.52
CA TRP A 36 9.92 -11.33 15.23
C TRP A 36 8.72 -10.39 15.29
N ILE A 37 7.68 -10.75 16.05
CA ILE A 37 6.49 -9.92 16.20
C ILE A 37 6.79 -8.87 17.28
N PRO A 38 6.61 -7.57 17.01
CA PRO A 38 6.81 -6.53 18.01
C PRO A 38 5.75 -6.61 19.13
N THR A 39 6.19 -6.38 20.36
CA THR A 39 5.35 -6.49 21.56
C THR A 39 5.47 -5.27 22.49
N ASN A 40 6.53 -4.47 22.35
CA ASN A 40 6.78 -3.32 23.21
C ASN A 40 6.33 -2.00 22.56
N GLY A 41 5.24 -1.43 23.08
CA GLY A 41 4.72 -0.13 22.67
C GLY A 41 4.65 0.89 23.81
N ARG A 42 5.43 0.69 24.88
CA ARG A 42 5.37 1.51 26.09
C ARG A 42 5.66 3.00 25.81
N PRO A 43 5.09 3.93 26.59
CA PRO A 43 4.14 3.69 27.69
C PRO A 43 2.67 3.63 27.24
N ILE A 44 2.37 3.95 25.98
CA ILE A 44 0.99 4.23 25.51
C ILE A 44 0.29 2.98 24.97
N LEU A 45 1.01 2.14 24.23
CA LEU A 45 0.40 1.00 23.53
C LEU A 45 0.63 -0.31 24.30
N HIS A 46 -0.47 -1.00 24.58
CA HIS A 46 -0.45 -2.39 25.04
C HIS A 46 0.05 -3.33 23.93
N GLU A 47 0.61 -4.47 24.31
CA GLU A 47 1.12 -5.49 23.37
C GLU A 47 0.12 -5.85 22.27
N ARG A 48 -1.16 -6.07 22.61
CA ARG A 48 -2.19 -6.39 21.62
C ARG A 48 -2.35 -5.30 20.56
N HIS A 49 -2.21 -4.03 20.93
CA HIS A 49 -2.32 -2.89 20.02
C HIS A 49 -1.08 -2.81 19.11
N VAL A 50 0.11 -3.13 19.63
CA VAL A 50 1.33 -3.22 18.84
C VAL A 50 1.25 -4.34 17.81
N ARG A 51 0.77 -5.51 18.23
CA ARG A 51 0.61 -6.68 17.35
C ARG A 51 -0.36 -6.40 16.21
N ILE A 52 -1.53 -5.82 16.48
CA ILE A 52 -2.48 -5.50 15.42
C ILE A 52 -1.99 -4.35 14.53
N LEU A 53 -1.25 -3.38 15.08
CA LEU A 53 -0.63 -2.30 14.28
C LEU A 53 0.42 -2.86 13.32
N TRP A 54 1.24 -3.80 13.78
CA TRP A 54 2.22 -4.50 12.93
C TRP A 54 1.54 -5.36 11.86
N ALA A 55 0.52 -6.14 12.25
CA ALA A 55 -0.21 -6.99 11.32
C ALA A 55 -0.95 -6.15 10.25
N SER A 56 -1.66 -5.09 10.65
CA SER A 56 -2.41 -4.23 9.72
C SER A 56 -1.48 -3.50 8.75
N TRP A 57 -0.28 -3.12 9.19
CA TRP A 57 0.75 -2.55 8.33
C TRP A 57 1.11 -3.46 7.14
N HIS A 58 1.34 -4.75 7.41
CA HIS A 58 1.68 -5.72 6.36
C HIS A 58 0.46 -6.21 5.56
N VAL A 59 -0.71 -6.30 6.18
CA VAL A 59 -1.96 -6.65 5.49
C VAL A 59 -2.31 -5.61 4.41
N VAL A 60 -2.09 -4.32 4.67
CA VAL A 60 -2.31 -3.28 3.65
C VAL A 60 -1.36 -3.44 2.47
N THR A 61 -0.09 -3.81 2.69
CA THR A 61 0.83 -4.19 1.58
C THR A 61 0.27 -5.37 0.78
N LEU A 62 -0.22 -6.41 1.45
CA LEU A 62 -0.75 -7.60 0.77
C LEU A 62 -1.98 -7.26 -0.10
N PHE A 63 -2.91 -6.45 0.41
CA PHE A 63 -4.05 -5.97 -0.36
C PHE A 63 -3.64 -5.07 -1.52
N GLY A 64 -2.68 -4.16 -1.30
CA GLY A 64 -2.11 -3.35 -2.37
C GLY A 64 -1.48 -4.22 -3.47
N TRP A 65 -0.70 -5.23 -3.11
CA TRP A 65 -0.11 -6.16 -4.08
C TRP A 65 -1.16 -6.99 -4.82
N ALA A 66 -2.25 -7.40 -4.16
CA ALA A 66 -3.36 -8.05 -4.85
C ALA A 66 -3.98 -7.14 -5.91
N MET A 67 -4.21 -5.86 -5.60
CA MET A 67 -4.67 -4.86 -6.59
C MET A 67 -3.63 -4.67 -7.71
N GLY A 68 -2.34 -4.59 -7.38
CA GLY A 68 -1.26 -4.52 -8.35
C GLY A 68 -1.21 -5.73 -9.29
N ALA A 69 -1.45 -6.94 -8.77
CA ALA A 69 -1.51 -8.17 -9.56
C ALA A 69 -2.69 -8.16 -10.53
N VAL A 70 -3.86 -7.68 -10.10
CA VAL A 70 -5.03 -7.49 -10.98
C VAL A 70 -4.70 -6.51 -12.11
N LEU A 71 -4.02 -5.39 -11.82
CA LEU A 71 -3.59 -4.42 -12.84
C LEU A 71 -2.57 -5.02 -13.82
N LEU A 72 -1.61 -5.82 -13.36
CA LEU A 72 -0.63 -6.49 -14.22
C LEU A 72 -1.27 -7.56 -15.10
N GLN A 73 -2.20 -8.34 -14.57
CA GLN A 73 -2.98 -9.29 -15.36
C GLN A 73 -3.71 -8.53 -16.47
N ARG A 74 -4.44 -7.46 -16.11
CA ARG A 74 -5.17 -6.63 -17.07
C ARG A 74 -4.26 -6.01 -18.13
N ALA A 75 -3.05 -5.62 -17.78
CA ALA A 75 -2.11 -5.05 -18.71
C ALA A 75 -1.60 -6.05 -19.77
N THR A 76 -1.66 -7.35 -19.48
CA THR A 76 -1.12 -8.42 -20.33
C THR A 76 -2.20 -9.20 -21.09
N THR A 77 -3.44 -9.22 -20.61
CA THR A 77 -4.56 -9.91 -21.25
C THR A 77 -5.47 -8.96 -22.03
N GLU A 78 -5.94 -9.37 -23.20
CA GLU A 78 -6.99 -8.64 -23.94
C GLU A 78 -8.37 -8.81 -23.30
N THR A 79 -8.52 -9.74 -22.36
CA THR A 79 -9.75 -9.90 -21.58
C THR A 79 -10.12 -8.58 -20.89
N PRO A 80 -11.33 -8.06 -21.13
CA PRO A 80 -11.76 -6.83 -20.47
C PRO A 80 -11.85 -7.08 -18.96
N LEU A 81 -11.17 -6.24 -18.16
CA LEU A 81 -11.60 -6.06 -16.78
C LEU A 81 -12.92 -5.31 -16.80
N ASP A 82 -13.76 -5.57 -15.82
CA ASP A 82 -14.89 -4.70 -15.55
C ASP A 82 -14.37 -3.28 -15.26
N ALA A 83 -14.81 -2.29 -16.03
CA ALA A 83 -14.45 -0.90 -15.82
C ALA A 83 -14.74 -0.46 -14.37
N TRP A 84 -15.80 -0.99 -13.76
CA TRP A 84 -16.09 -0.73 -12.36
C TRP A 84 -14.95 -1.13 -11.43
N LEU A 85 -14.30 -2.27 -11.68
CA LEU A 85 -13.18 -2.76 -10.88
C LEU A 85 -11.95 -1.86 -11.04
N GLU A 86 -11.63 -1.42 -12.26
CA GLU A 86 -10.52 -0.48 -12.51
C GLU A 86 -10.74 0.84 -11.76
N HIS A 87 -11.97 1.41 -11.85
CA HIS A 87 -12.33 2.63 -11.12
C HIS A 87 -12.34 2.45 -9.61
N ALA A 88 -12.77 1.29 -9.10
CA ALA A 88 -12.73 0.98 -7.67
C ALA A 88 -11.29 0.93 -7.15
N ILE A 89 -10.37 0.32 -7.91
CA ILE A 89 -8.94 0.33 -7.56
C ILE A 89 -8.40 1.76 -7.60
N ALA A 90 -8.66 2.53 -8.66
CA ALA A 90 -8.22 3.92 -8.76
C ALA A 90 -8.73 4.78 -7.59
N ALA A 91 -10.02 4.66 -7.25
CA ALA A 91 -10.63 5.38 -6.14
C ALA A 91 -10.02 4.97 -4.79
N SER A 92 -9.69 3.69 -4.60
CA SER A 92 -9.02 3.22 -3.38
C SER A 92 -7.61 3.80 -3.23
N MET A 93 -6.84 3.86 -4.34
CA MET A 93 -5.49 4.43 -4.37
C MET A 93 -5.52 5.95 -4.13
N PHE A 94 -6.46 6.64 -4.77
CA PHE A 94 -6.66 8.08 -4.56
C PHE A 94 -7.11 8.39 -3.13
N GLY A 95 -8.10 7.65 -2.60
CA GLY A 95 -8.55 7.79 -1.22
C GLY A 95 -7.44 7.53 -0.21
N GLY A 96 -6.61 6.50 -0.44
CA GLY A 96 -5.42 6.21 0.35
C GLY A 96 -4.39 7.34 0.29
N SER A 97 -4.16 7.91 -0.90
CA SER A 97 -3.28 9.07 -1.09
C SER A 97 -3.76 10.27 -0.27
N LEU A 98 -5.05 10.61 -0.35
CA LEU A 98 -5.64 11.70 0.44
C LEU A 98 -5.50 11.43 1.93
N LEU A 99 -5.82 10.23 2.40
CA LEU A 99 -5.73 9.86 3.81
C LEU A 99 -4.30 10.01 4.35
N VAL A 100 -3.30 9.51 3.61
CA VAL A 100 -1.88 9.64 3.99
C VAL A 100 -1.43 11.09 3.96
N SER A 101 -1.81 11.84 2.92
CA SER A 101 -1.45 13.25 2.80
C SER A 101 -2.04 14.08 3.94
N ILE A 102 -3.34 13.94 4.22
CA ILE A 102 -4.03 14.66 5.30
C ILE A 102 -3.48 14.23 6.67
N GLY A 103 -3.41 12.93 6.93
CA GLY A 103 -2.96 12.37 8.21
C GLY A 103 -1.52 12.72 8.57
N THR A 104 -0.67 12.99 7.57
CA THR A 104 0.75 13.34 7.77
C THR A 104 1.09 14.79 7.42
N ARG A 105 0.08 15.62 7.09
CA ARG A 105 0.23 16.99 6.59
C ARG A 105 1.21 17.09 5.42
N GLY A 106 1.10 16.16 4.48
CA GLY A 106 1.92 16.06 3.26
C GLY A 106 3.35 15.58 3.47
N ARG A 107 3.79 15.31 4.70
CA ARG A 107 5.19 15.00 5.00
C ARG A 107 5.61 13.56 4.68
N HIS A 108 4.65 12.64 4.58
CA HIS A 108 4.96 11.24 4.30
C HIS A 108 4.91 10.95 2.79
N PRO A 109 6.03 10.57 2.15
CA PRO A 109 6.10 10.47 0.68
C PRO A 109 5.16 9.41 0.08
N GLY A 110 4.63 8.49 0.89
CA GLY A 110 3.67 7.47 0.44
C GLY A 110 2.43 8.01 -0.26
N TRP A 111 1.98 9.25 0.03
CA TRP A 111 0.83 9.83 -0.68
C TRP A 111 1.12 10.04 -2.17
N ILE A 112 2.37 10.37 -2.53
CA ILE A 112 2.80 10.58 -3.92
C ILE A 112 2.71 9.26 -4.68
N GLY A 113 3.25 8.17 -4.12
CA GLY A 113 3.22 6.86 -4.75
C GLY A 113 1.79 6.39 -5.06
N LEU A 114 0.88 6.51 -4.08
CA LEU A 114 -0.52 6.15 -4.24
C LEU A 114 -1.25 7.05 -5.26
N LEU A 115 -0.94 8.35 -5.27
CA LEU A 115 -1.53 9.29 -6.24
C LEU A 115 -1.12 8.94 -7.67
N VAL A 116 0.18 8.67 -7.89
CA VAL A 116 0.68 8.32 -9.22
C VAL A 116 0.03 7.02 -9.71
N VAL A 117 -0.13 6.01 -8.86
CA VAL A 117 -0.88 4.80 -9.23
C VAL A 117 -2.32 5.15 -9.64
N ALA A 118 -3.03 5.96 -8.87
CA ALA A 118 -4.40 6.36 -9.21
C ALA A 118 -4.50 7.09 -10.55
N LEU A 119 -3.58 8.04 -10.82
CA LEU A 119 -3.53 8.78 -12.08
C LEU A 119 -3.20 7.89 -13.28
N LEU A 120 -2.30 6.91 -13.11
CA LEU A 120 -1.97 5.96 -14.16
C LEU A 120 -3.17 5.09 -14.55
N ILE A 121 -4.00 4.68 -13.58
CA ILE A 121 -5.22 3.91 -13.85
C ILE A 121 -6.29 4.80 -14.50
N TRP A 122 -6.40 6.06 -14.07
CA TRP A 122 -7.45 6.96 -14.58
C TRP A 122 -7.22 7.41 -16.02
N PHE A 123 -5.96 7.54 -16.44
CA PHE A 123 -5.59 8.15 -17.72
C PHE A 123 -5.02 7.18 -18.76
N GLY A 124 -4.90 5.89 -18.48
CA GLY A 124 -4.33 4.95 -19.45
C GLY A 124 -4.91 3.56 -19.40
#